data_AF-A0A968PSX0-F1
#
_entry.id   AF-A0A968PSX0-F1
#
_cell.length_a   1.000
_cell.length_b   1.000
_cell.length_c   1.000
_cell.angle_alpha   90.00
_cell.angle_beta   90.00
_cell.angle_gamma   90.00
#
_symmetry.space_group_name_H-M   'P 1'
#
loop_
_entity.id
_entity.type
_entity.pdbx_description
1 polymer ?
#
loop_
_entity_poly.entity_id
_entity_poly.type
_entity_poly.pdbx_seq_one_letter_code
_entity_poly.pdbx_strand_id
1 'polypeptide(L)' 'MTAPTPFSQLPVLPKNKQPVTTWDNQDEAFQEIAEGIRAVAIALRRAMR' A
#
# COMPACT_ATOMS: atom_id res chain seq x y z
N MET A 1 26.44 6.04 -6.22
CA MET A 1 25.31 5.94 -5.29
C MET A 1 24.07 5.65 -6.13
N THR A 2 23.56 4.43 -6.12
CA THR A 2 22.38 4.04 -6.92
C THR A 2 21.12 4.64 -6.30
N ALA A 3 20.31 5.35 -7.09
CA ALA A 3 19.03 5.83 -6.63
C ALA A 3 18.13 4.62 -6.23
N PRO A 4 17.35 4.73 -5.14
CA PRO A 4 16.38 3.70 -4.78
C PRO A 4 15.43 3.41 -5.95
N THR A 5 15.08 2.13 -6.14
CA THR A 5 14.12 1.75 -7.18
C THR A 5 12.75 2.37 -6.86
N PRO A 6 11.93 2.75 -7.86
CA PRO A 6 10.62 3.36 -7.62
C PRO A 6 9.71 2.53 -6.69
N PHE A 7 9.86 1.20 -6.71
CA PHE A 7 9.12 0.29 -5.82
C PHE A 7 9.48 0.45 -4.34
N SER A 8 10.71 0.82 -4.01
CA SER A 8 11.13 1.02 -2.61
C SER A 8 10.46 2.20 -1.92
N GLN A 9 9.77 3.05 -2.68
CA GLN A 9 9.00 4.19 -2.17
C GLN A 9 7.54 3.84 -1.86
N LEU A 10 7.08 2.63 -2.24
CA LEU A 10 5.72 2.20 -1.96
C LEU A 10 5.57 1.81 -0.48
N PRO A 11 4.50 2.26 0.20
CA PRO A 11 4.24 1.86 1.57
C PRO A 11 3.90 0.37 1.62
N VAL A 12 4.30 -0.29 2.71
CA VAL A 12 3.86 -1.65 3.03
C VAL A 12 2.39 -1.62 3.48
N LEU A 13 1.61 -2.58 2.99
CA LEU A 13 0.20 -2.76 3.35
C LEU A 13 -0.03 -4.20 3.83
N PRO A 14 -0.99 -4.43 4.75
CA PRO A 14 -1.86 -3.45 5.42
C PRO A 14 -1.06 -2.52 6.35
N LYS A 15 -1.66 -1.39 6.80
CA LYS A 15 -0.92 -0.29 7.44
C LYS A 15 -0.20 -0.72 8.72
N ASN A 16 -0.79 -1.66 9.44
CA ASN A 16 -0.24 -2.25 10.67
C ASN A 16 0.82 -3.35 10.41
N LYS A 17 1.11 -3.68 9.14
CA LYS A 17 2.07 -4.71 8.70
C LYS A 17 1.74 -6.13 9.20
N GLN A 18 0.54 -6.35 9.70
CA GLN A 18 0.11 -7.67 10.13
C GLN A 18 -0.21 -8.51 8.88
N PRO A 19 0.22 -9.78 8.82
CA PRO A 19 -0.20 -10.67 7.74
C PRO A 19 -1.72 -10.78 7.70
N VAL A 20 -2.32 -10.83 6.51
CA VAL A 20 -3.79 -10.92 6.38
C VAL A 20 -4.36 -12.12 7.17
N THR A 21 -3.61 -13.21 7.24
CA THR A 21 -4.01 -14.43 7.95
C THR A 21 -4.09 -14.28 9.47
N THR A 22 -3.57 -13.19 10.06
CA THR A 22 -3.60 -12.95 11.51
C THR A 22 -4.72 -12.00 11.96
N TRP A 23 -5.50 -11.47 11.02
CA TRP A 23 -6.64 -10.62 11.36
C TRP A 23 -7.85 -11.46 11.75
N ASP A 24 -8.58 -11.03 12.78
CA ASP A 24 -9.84 -11.66 13.20
C ASP A 24 -10.87 -11.62 12.06
N ASN A 25 -10.88 -10.53 11.29
CA ASN A 25 -11.67 -10.36 10.08
C ASN A 25 -10.75 -10.03 8.89
N GLN A 26 -10.57 -10.98 7.97
CA GLN A 26 -9.69 -10.79 6.81
C GLN A 26 -10.23 -9.76 5.82
N ASP A 27 -11.56 -9.57 5.74
CA ASP A 27 -12.16 -8.58 4.85
C ASP A 27 -11.76 -7.16 5.25
N GLU A 28 -11.59 -6.89 6.56
CA GLU A 28 -11.05 -5.61 7.05
C GLU A 28 -9.60 -5.39 6.61
N ALA A 29 -8.78 -6.43 6.68
CA ALA A 29 -7.40 -6.39 6.19
C ALA A 29 -7.36 -6.07 4.69
N PHE A 30 -8.21 -6.73 3.89
CA PHE A 30 -8.30 -6.49 2.46
C PHE A 30 -8.83 -5.10 2.13
N GLN A 31 -9.80 -4.59 2.89
CA GLN A 31 -10.28 -3.22 2.75
C GLN A 31 -9.15 -2.22 2.99
N GLU A 32 -8.35 -2.38 4.05
CA GLU A 32 -7.19 -1.51 4.30
C GLU A 32 -6.16 -1.55 3.16
N ILE A 33 -5.89 -2.74 2.61
CA ILE A 33 -4.98 -2.91 1.47
C ILE A 33 -5.54 -2.18 0.25
N ALA A 34 -6.81 -2.35 -0.08
CA ALA A 34 -7.44 -1.72 -1.23
C ALA A 34 -7.44 -0.19 -1.13
N GLU A 35 -7.74 0.35 0.06
CA GLU A 35 -7.67 1.79 0.33
C GLU A 35 -6.25 2.34 0.15
N GLY A 36 -5.24 1.62 0.64
CA GLY A 36 -3.83 1.99 0.49
C GLY A 36 -3.37 2.00 -0.97
N ILE A 37 -3.69 0.95 -1.74
CA ILE A 37 -3.39 0.88 -3.18
C ILE A 37 -4.04 2.03 -3.93
N ARG A 38 -5.33 2.29 -3.66
CA ARG A 38 -6.07 3.39 -4.29
C ARG A 38 -5.42 4.75 -4.00
N ALA A 39 -4.99 4.99 -2.76
CA ALA A 39 -4.32 6.23 -2.39
C ALA A 39 -3.02 6.45 -3.17
N VAL A 40 -2.19 5.41 -3.29
CA VAL A 40 -0.95 5.43 -4.09
C VAL A 40 -1.25 5.68 -5.57
N ALA A 41 -2.21 4.95 -6.16
CA ALA A 41 -2.57 5.13 -7.56
C ALA A 41 -3.04 6.57 -7.87
N ILE A 42 -3.82 7.17 -6.97
CA ILE A 42 -4.24 8.58 -7.09
C ILE A 42 -3.04 9.53 -6.99
N ALA A 43 -2.11 9.29 -6.06
CA ALA A 43 -0.92 10.11 -5.90
C ALA A 43 -0.03 10.05 -7.16
N LEU A 44 0.21 8.85 -7.69
CA LEU A 44 0.96 8.65 -8.93
C LEU A 44 0.28 9.35 -10.12
N ARG A 45 -1.05 9.19 -10.26
CA ARG A 45 -1.81 9.89 -11.31
C ARG A 45 -1.70 11.41 -11.20
N ARG A 46 -1.66 11.96 -9.98
CA ARG A 46 -1.49 13.40 -9.75
C ARG A 46 -0.08 13.88 -10.11
N ALA A 47 0.96 13.10 -9.79
CA ALA A 47 2.34 13.43 -10.11
C ALA A 47 2.65 13.37 -11.62
N MET A 48 1.81 12.72 -12.41
CA MET A 48 1.92 12.62 -13.87
C MET A 48 1.20 13.76 -14.63
N ARG A 49 0.52 14.67 -13.94
CA ARG A 49 -0.01 15.92 -14.53
C ARG A 49 1.00 17.05 -14.38
#